data_AF-A0A849F4R2-F1
#
_entry.id   AF-A0A849F4R2-F1
#
_cell.length_a   1.000
_cell.length_b   1.000
_cell.length_c   1.000
_cell.angle_alpha   90.00
_cell.angle_beta   90.00
_cell.angle_gamma   90.00
#
_symmetry.space_group_name_H-M   'P 1'
#
loop_
_entity.id
_entity.type
_entity.pdbx_description
1 polymer ?
#
loop_
_entity_poly.entity_id
_entity_poly.type
_entity_poly.pdbx_seq_one_letter_code
_entity_poly.pdbx_strand_id
1 'polypeptide(L)'
;MKSLFVLTMMALILSSCDPVSDMEADIENLTSQTLIIQFIASDESLSKTLQILPNGIELFQEGFDIGSTFLEPSLVDYDSVLIKNQAEQILNVYKENDPGKNIYNIDDHWIASEPSKRFFKYKYQIESEDIE
;
A
#
# COMPACT_ATOMS: atom_id res chain seq x y z
N MET A 1 -43.85 -18.31 -22.78
CA MET A 1 -43.49 -16.88 -22.73
C MET A 1 -43.35 -16.35 -21.29
N LYS A 2 -44.29 -16.59 -20.36
CA LYS A 2 -44.15 -16.16 -18.95
C LYS A 2 -42.91 -16.71 -18.23
N SER A 3 -42.50 -17.96 -18.47
CA SER A 3 -41.30 -18.54 -17.80
C SER A 3 -39.97 -17.97 -18.32
N LEU A 4 -39.91 -17.52 -19.58
CA LEU A 4 -38.70 -16.91 -20.16
C LEU A 4 -38.45 -15.52 -19.57
N PHE A 5 -39.51 -14.76 -19.30
CA PHE A 5 -39.43 -13.44 -18.69
C PHE A 5 -38.92 -13.50 -17.25
N VAL A 6 -39.39 -14.49 -16.47
CA VAL A 6 -38.91 -14.75 -15.10
C VAL A 6 -37.43 -15.16 -15.10
N LEU A 7 -37.00 -16.01 -16.03
CA LEU A 7 -35.61 -16.43 -16.15
C LEU A 7 -34.68 -15.25 -16.52
N THR A 8 -35.13 -14.37 -17.41
CA THR A 8 -34.38 -13.18 -17.83
C THR A 8 -34.29 -12.15 -16.70
N MET A 9 -35.37 -11.96 -15.97
CA MET A 9 -35.42 -11.06 -14.81
C MET A 9 -34.53 -11.59 -13.67
N MET A 10 -34.45 -12.90 -13.47
CA MET A 10 -33.57 -13.52 -12.47
C MET A 10 -32.09 -13.45 -12.88
N ALA A 11 -31.77 -13.47 -14.18
CA ALA A 11 -30.42 -13.29 -14.68
C ALA A 11 -29.90 -11.85 -14.51
N LEU A 12 -30.77 -10.83 -14.67
CA LEU A 12 -30.40 -9.42 -14.51
C LEU A 12 -30.03 -9.03 -13.07
N ILE A 13 -30.61 -9.71 -12.07
CA ILE A 13 -30.33 -9.48 -10.65
C ILE A 13 -28.96 -10.05 -10.25
N LEU A 14 -28.48 -11.09 -10.95
CA LEU A 14 -27.17 -11.70 -10.69
C LEU A 14 -26.02 -10.96 -11.40
N SER A 15 -26.32 -10.08 -12.36
CA SER A 15 -25.32 -9.29 -13.09
C SER A 15 -25.08 -7.89 -12.52
N SER A 16 -25.75 -7.51 -11.42
CA SER A 16 -25.69 -6.15 -10.85
C SER A 16 -24.65 -5.97 -9.74
N CYS A 17 -23.66 -6.85 -9.63
CA CYS A 17 -22.53 -6.57 -8.74
C CYS A 17 -21.65 -5.52 -9.42
N ASP A 18 -21.64 -4.32 -8.85
CA ASP A 18 -20.65 -3.32 -9.21
C ASP A 18 -19.26 -3.92 -8.95
N PRO A 19 -18.33 -3.81 -9.92
CA PRO A 19 -17.07 -4.49 -9.82
C PRO A 19 -16.20 -3.80 -8.75
N VAL A 20 -15.61 -4.62 -7.89
CA VAL A 20 -14.73 -4.17 -6.80
C VAL A 20 -13.29 -4.17 -7.27
N SER A 21 -12.52 -3.18 -6.81
CA SER A 21 -11.07 -3.17 -6.89
C SER A 21 -10.48 -3.26 -5.50
N ASP A 22 -9.41 -4.05 -5.37
CA ASP A 22 -8.67 -4.26 -4.13
C ASP A 22 -7.22 -3.80 -4.31
N MET A 23 -6.59 -3.32 -3.23
CA MET A 23 -5.20 -2.90 -3.20
C MET A 23 -4.51 -3.41 -1.94
N GLU A 24 -3.31 -3.94 -2.11
CA GLU A 24 -2.36 -4.24 -1.03
C GLU A 24 -1.04 -3.51 -1.30
N ALA A 25 -0.52 -2.84 -0.29
CA ALA A 25 0.78 -2.18 -0.34
C ALA A 25 1.65 -2.72 0.79
N ASP A 26 2.76 -3.34 0.41
CA ASP A 26 3.71 -3.98 1.30
C ASP A 26 5.02 -3.18 1.35
N ILE A 27 5.70 -3.22 2.50
CA ILE A 27 7.07 -2.71 2.65
C ILE A 27 7.99 -3.88 2.98
N GLU A 28 9.07 -4.01 2.21
CA GLU A 28 10.06 -5.06 2.34
C GLU A 28 11.38 -4.48 2.84
N ASN A 29 11.94 -5.07 3.89
CA ASN A 29 13.22 -4.72 4.45
C ASN A 29 14.30 -5.65 3.88
N LEU A 30 15.05 -5.19 2.88
CA LEU A 30 16.17 -5.94 2.29
C LEU A 30 17.50 -5.69 3.00
N THR A 31 17.48 -5.01 4.14
CA THR A 31 18.68 -4.72 4.94
C THR A 31 19.01 -5.88 5.88
N SER A 32 20.21 -5.82 6.49
CA SER A 32 20.66 -6.82 7.46
C SER A 32 20.17 -6.59 8.89
N GLN A 33 19.42 -5.50 9.15
CA GLN A 33 18.97 -5.12 10.49
C GLN A 33 17.45 -4.95 10.55
N THR A 34 16.87 -5.13 11.74
CA THR A 34 15.44 -4.85 11.97
C THR A 34 15.20 -3.36 11.84
N LEU A 35 14.20 -2.98 11.05
CA LEU A 35 13.78 -1.60 10.87
C LEU A 35 12.49 -1.32 11.65
N ILE A 36 12.42 -0.14 12.23
CA ILE A 36 11.20 0.45 12.80
C ILE A 36 10.83 1.62 11.91
N ILE A 37 9.70 1.52 11.20
CA ILE A 37 9.20 2.53 10.28
C ILE A 37 8.06 3.28 10.97
N GLN A 38 8.22 4.58 11.18
CA GLN A 38 7.22 5.43 11.81
C GLN A 38 6.63 6.41 10.81
N PHE A 39 5.34 6.28 10.56
CA PHE A 39 4.55 7.22 9.76
C PHE A 39 3.99 8.28 10.70
N ILE A 40 4.45 9.52 10.54
CA ILE A 40 4.08 10.63 11.38
C ILE A 40 2.99 11.43 10.69
N ALA A 41 1.85 11.57 11.34
CA ALA A 41 0.74 12.39 10.88
C ALA A 41 0.48 13.55 11.85
N SER A 42 -0.03 14.66 11.34
CA SER A 42 -0.51 15.77 12.16
C SER A 42 -1.65 15.35 13.09
N ASP A 43 -2.51 14.43 12.64
CA ASP A 43 -3.46 13.70 13.49
C ASP A 43 -2.82 12.39 13.95
N GLU A 44 -2.39 12.35 15.21
CA GLU A 44 -1.74 11.18 15.81
C GLU A 44 -2.58 9.89 15.78
N SER A 45 -3.90 9.99 15.57
CA SER A 45 -4.75 8.80 15.39
C SER A 45 -4.51 8.08 14.06
N LEU A 46 -3.91 8.77 13.08
CA LEU A 46 -3.53 8.22 11.78
C LEU A 46 -2.10 7.67 11.78
N SER A 47 -1.24 8.16 12.67
CA SER A 47 0.15 7.72 12.82
C SER A 47 0.25 6.19 12.94
N LYS A 48 1.25 5.61 12.26
CA LYS A 48 1.45 4.15 12.21
C LYS A 48 2.91 3.82 12.50
N THR A 49 3.14 2.68 13.14
CA THR A 49 4.49 2.11 13.27
C THR A 49 4.49 0.68 12.76
N LEU A 50 5.46 0.36 11.90
CA LEU A 50 5.75 -1.00 11.45
C LEU A 50 7.12 -1.40 11.98
N GLN A 51 7.26 -2.65 12.41
CA GLN A 51 8.55 -3.23 12.74
C GLN A 51 8.81 -4.38 11.77
N ILE A 52 9.84 -4.25 10.94
CA ILE A 52 10.14 -5.19 9.87
C ILE A 52 11.48 -5.87 10.14
N LEU A 53 11.46 -7.18 10.33
CA LEU A 53 12.68 -7.99 10.51
C LEU A 53 13.56 -7.98 9.24
N PRO A 54 14.87 -8.31 9.33
CA PRO A 54 15.73 -8.44 8.16
C PRO A 54 15.15 -9.42 7.14
N ASN A 55 15.11 -9.02 5.86
CA ASN A 55 14.46 -9.75 4.76
C ASN A 55 12.96 -10.01 4.97
N GLY A 56 12.34 -9.26 5.87
CA GLY A 56 10.92 -9.33 6.19
C GLY A 56 10.09 -8.43 5.28
N ILE A 57 8.80 -8.72 5.23
CA ILE A 57 7.79 -7.93 4.52
C ILE A 57 6.62 -7.70 5.46
N GLU A 58 6.13 -6.47 5.53
CA GLU A 58 4.97 -6.11 6.34
C GLU A 58 3.94 -5.36 5.50
N LEU A 59 2.66 -5.65 5.73
CA LEU A 59 1.56 -4.95 5.09
C LEU A 59 1.48 -3.52 5.64
N PHE A 60 1.66 -2.54 4.76
CA PHE A 60 1.53 -1.13 5.10
C PHE A 60 0.08 -0.67 4.99
N GLN A 61 -0.57 -0.95 3.87
CA GLN A 61 -1.91 -0.48 3.58
C GLN A 61 -2.69 -1.52 2.78
N GLU A 62 -3.96 -1.65 3.09
CA GLU A 62 -4.94 -2.36 2.28
C GLU A 62 -6.09 -1.39 1.96
N GLY A 63 -6.75 -1.60 0.83
CA GLY A 63 -7.88 -0.76 0.43
C GLY A 63 -8.79 -1.50 -0.54
N PHE A 64 -10.04 -1.06 -0.60
CA PHE A 64 -10.98 -1.50 -1.63
C PHE A 64 -11.86 -0.34 -2.08
N ASP A 65 -12.31 -0.39 -3.32
CA ASP A 65 -13.22 0.60 -3.91
C ASP A 65 -14.24 -0.09 -4.82
N ILE A 66 -15.50 0.36 -4.77
CA ILE A 66 -16.59 -0.14 -5.61
C ILE A 66 -16.73 0.76 -6.83
N GLY A 67 -16.54 0.18 -8.01
CA GLY A 67 -16.71 0.89 -9.28
C GLY A 67 -15.41 1.52 -9.79
N SER A 68 -14.39 1.74 -8.94
CA SER A 68 -13.07 2.09 -9.44
C SER A 68 -12.48 0.98 -10.31
N THR A 69 -11.68 1.37 -11.30
CA THR A 69 -10.87 0.46 -12.12
C THR A 69 -9.40 0.45 -11.71
N PHE A 70 -9.05 1.20 -10.67
CA PHE A 70 -7.67 1.44 -10.26
C PHE A 70 -7.62 1.88 -8.79
N LEU A 71 -6.63 1.42 -8.04
CA LEU A 71 -6.47 1.80 -6.64
C LEU A 71 -4.99 1.78 -6.26
N GLU A 72 -4.53 2.84 -5.61
CA GLU A 72 -3.14 3.04 -5.23
C GLU A 72 -2.98 3.27 -3.73
N PRO A 73 -1.82 2.95 -3.14
CA PRO A 73 -1.48 3.38 -1.81
C PRO A 73 -1.44 4.91 -1.72
N SER A 74 -1.77 5.43 -0.54
CA SER A 74 -1.78 6.85 -0.26
C SER A 74 -1.07 7.12 1.06
N LEU A 75 -0.13 8.06 1.01
CA LEU A 75 0.60 8.55 2.18
C LEU A 75 0.25 10.01 2.51
N VAL A 76 -0.81 10.57 1.91
CA VAL A 76 -1.17 12.00 2.04
C VAL A 76 -1.49 12.43 3.47
N ASP A 77 -1.85 11.49 4.33
CA ASP A 77 -2.13 11.74 5.75
C ASP A 77 -0.85 11.82 6.60
N TYR A 78 0.31 11.47 6.04
CA TYR A 78 1.59 11.41 6.73
C TYR A 78 2.50 12.56 6.31
N ASP A 79 2.88 13.40 7.28
CA ASP A 79 3.82 14.51 7.09
C ASP A 79 5.26 14.03 6.82
N SER A 80 5.64 12.89 7.40
CA SER A 80 6.94 12.26 7.18
C SER A 80 6.94 10.77 7.53
N VAL A 81 7.91 10.04 6.99
CA VAL A 81 8.18 8.64 7.34
C VAL A 81 9.61 8.50 7.86
N LEU A 82 9.78 8.08 9.10
CA LEU A 82 11.09 7.84 9.71
C LEU A 82 11.45 6.36 9.64
N ILE A 83 12.68 6.06 9.24
CA ILE A 83 13.27 4.73 9.39
C ILE A 83 14.26 4.76 10.55
N LYS A 84 14.09 3.84 11.50
CA LYS A 84 14.97 3.66 12.66
C LYS A 84 15.48 2.22 12.77
N ASN A 85 16.58 2.04 13.48
CA ASN A 85 17.00 0.71 13.97
C ASN A 85 16.41 0.41 15.37
N GLN A 86 16.70 -0.78 15.90
CA GLN A 86 16.25 -1.20 17.25
C GLN A 86 16.86 -0.39 18.40
N ALA A 87 17.92 0.37 18.15
CA ALA A 87 18.51 1.29 19.13
C ALA A 87 17.86 2.68 19.09
N GLU A 88 16.74 2.84 18.37
CA GLU A 88 16.02 4.10 18.16
C GLU A 88 16.84 5.17 17.41
N GLN A 89 17.96 4.79 16.78
CA GLN A 89 18.71 5.68 15.91
C GLN A 89 17.93 5.89 14.61
N ILE A 90 17.70 7.15 14.25
CA ILE A 90 17.13 7.53 12.96
C ILE A 90 18.20 7.27 11.89
N LEU A 91 17.83 6.47 10.89
CA LEU A 91 18.66 6.10 9.76
C LEU A 91 18.29 6.94 8.53
N ASN A 92 17.00 7.16 8.30
CA ASN A 92 16.52 7.98 7.20
C ASN A 92 15.18 8.64 7.57
N VAL A 93 14.85 9.72 6.87
CA VAL A 93 13.58 10.43 6.96
C VAL A 93 13.11 10.75 5.55
N TYR A 94 11.96 10.22 5.16
CA TYR A 94 11.31 10.60 3.92
C TYR A 94 10.30 11.71 4.16
N LYS A 95 10.32 12.71 3.28
CA LYS A 95 9.26 13.70 3.11
C LYS A 95 8.85 13.73 1.66
N GLU A 96 7.58 14.06 1.38
CA GLU A 96 6.99 14.03 0.04
C GLU A 96 7.83 14.73 -1.04
N ASN A 97 8.49 15.84 -0.71
CA ASN A 97 9.24 16.66 -1.67
C ASN A 97 10.76 16.39 -1.67
N ASP A 98 11.23 15.39 -0.93
CA ASP A 98 12.65 15.06 -0.89
C ASP A 98 13.08 14.38 -2.21
N PRO A 99 14.24 14.78 -2.80
CA PRO A 99 14.71 14.20 -4.04
C PRO A 99 15.26 12.77 -3.85
N GLY A 100 15.24 11.97 -4.92
CA GLY A 100 15.77 10.61 -4.92
C GLY A 100 14.73 9.56 -4.59
N LYS A 101 15.18 8.34 -4.22
CA LYS A 101 14.30 7.23 -3.86
C LYS A 101 13.49 7.59 -2.62
N ASN A 102 12.17 7.55 -2.75
CA ASN A 102 11.26 8.12 -1.78
C ASN A 102 9.93 7.35 -1.77
N ILE A 103 9.48 6.97 -0.57
CA ILE A 103 8.26 6.18 -0.37
C ILE A 103 6.98 6.92 -0.80
N TYR A 104 7.01 8.24 -0.90
CA TYR A 104 5.88 9.04 -1.38
C TYR A 104 5.71 8.98 -2.92
N ASN A 105 6.74 8.60 -3.68
CA ASN A 105 6.69 8.54 -5.14
C ASN A 105 6.22 7.14 -5.60
N ILE A 106 4.91 6.92 -5.58
CA ILE A 106 4.29 5.62 -5.91
C ILE A 106 4.68 5.16 -7.32
N ASP A 107 4.57 6.04 -8.32
CA ASP A 107 4.83 5.71 -9.73
C ASP A 107 6.29 5.34 -10.03
N ASP A 108 7.24 5.89 -9.28
CA ASP A 108 8.68 5.80 -9.61
C ASP A 108 9.43 4.75 -8.78
N HIS A 109 9.01 4.51 -7.52
CA HIS A 109 9.81 3.76 -6.54
C HIS A 109 9.08 2.57 -5.92
N TRP A 110 7.81 2.35 -6.25
CA TRP A 110 7.09 1.14 -5.86
C TRP A 110 7.06 0.15 -7.02
N ILE A 111 7.22 -1.13 -6.69
CA ILE A 111 7.04 -2.22 -7.63
C ILE A 111 5.54 -2.53 -7.67
N ALA A 112 4.87 -2.10 -8.75
CA ALA A 112 3.46 -2.35 -8.97
C ALA A 112 3.21 -3.64 -9.78
N SER A 113 2.13 -4.36 -9.45
CA SER A 113 1.64 -5.50 -10.21
C SER A 113 0.12 -5.63 -10.10
N GLU A 114 -0.50 -6.29 -11.07
CA GLU A 114 -1.93 -6.63 -11.06
C GLU A 114 -2.08 -8.17 -11.15
N PRO A 115 -2.00 -8.92 -10.02
CA PRO A 115 -2.01 -10.38 -10.05
C PRO A 115 -3.33 -10.98 -10.55
N SER A 116 -4.43 -10.26 -10.35
CA SER A 116 -5.73 -10.60 -10.93
C SER A 116 -6.47 -9.32 -11.29
N LYS A 117 -7.48 -9.42 -12.15
CA LYS A 117 -8.23 -8.25 -12.64
C LYS A 117 -8.73 -7.43 -11.46
N ARG A 118 -8.34 -6.15 -11.40
CA ARG A 118 -8.71 -5.18 -10.35
C ARG A 118 -8.15 -5.51 -8.96
N PHE A 119 -7.15 -6.36 -8.87
CA PHE A 119 -6.36 -6.53 -7.65
C PHE A 119 -4.97 -5.98 -7.88
N PHE A 120 -4.65 -4.89 -7.20
CA PHE A 120 -3.39 -4.16 -7.35
C PHE A 120 -2.49 -4.45 -6.16
N LYS A 121 -1.22 -4.80 -6.43
CA LYS A 121 -0.21 -5.00 -5.41
C LYS A 121 0.95 -4.07 -5.62
N TYR A 122 1.35 -3.38 -4.56
CA TYR A 122 2.47 -2.46 -4.54
C TYR A 122 3.49 -2.95 -3.51
N LYS A 123 4.77 -2.88 -3.85
CA LYS A 123 5.85 -3.19 -2.92
C LYS A 123 6.90 -2.09 -2.92
N TYR A 124 7.19 -1.53 -1.75
CA TYR A 124 8.34 -0.66 -1.53
C TYR A 124 9.48 -1.44 -0.91
N GLN A 125 10.68 -1.34 -1.46
CA GLN A 125 11.86 -2.04 -0.95
C GLN A 125 12.80 -1.04 -0.30
N ILE A 126 13.18 -1.30 0.96
CA ILE A 126 14.23 -0.57 1.66
C ILE A 126 15.51 -1.39 1.60
N GLU A 127 16.52 -0.84 0.94
CA GLU A 127 17.85 -1.43 0.75
C GLU A 127 18.88 -0.76 1.67
N SER A 128 20.09 -1.31 1.72
CA SER A 128 21.16 -0.76 2.56
C SER A 128 21.50 0.69 2.20
N GLU A 129 21.51 1.00 0.91
CA GLU A 129 21.80 2.33 0.36
C GLU A 129 20.77 3.39 0.77
N ASP A 130 19.58 2.98 1.19
CA ASP A 130 18.52 3.88 1.65
C ASP A 130 18.70 4.30 3.12
N ILE A 131 19.59 3.66 3.87
CA ILE A 131 19.74 3.83 5.32
C ILE A 131 21.19 4.05 5.79
N GLU A 132 22.14 4.17 4.85
CA GLU A 132 23.59 4.34 5.09
C GLU A 132 24.06 5.80 4.96
#